data_AF-A0A8J5TTZ3-F1
#
_entry.id   AF-A0A8J5TTZ3-F1
#
_cell.length_a   1.000
_cell.length_b   1.000
_cell.length_c   1.000
_cell.angle_alpha   90.00
_cell.angle_beta   90.00
_cell.angle_gamma   90.00
#
_symmetry.space_group_name_H-M   'P 1'
#
loop_
_entity.id
_entity.type
_entity.pdbx_description
1 polymer ?
#
loop_
_entity_poly.entity_id
_entity_poly.type
_entity_poly.pdbx_seq_one_letter_code
_entity_poly.pdbx_strand_id
1 'polypeptide(L)'
;MVTRDCLSYLEGHRRDIPADRYEGCRTAAADPLVGQYIFPSIPEIDHKREHYTNVTFCFCDFDERCNSASSVMFSVLTTIPSLI
;
A
#
# COMPACT_ATOMS: atom_id res chain seq x y z
N MET A 1 -4.47 -1.79 -11.39
CA MET A 1 -4.89 -0.38 -11.22
C MET A 1 -4.27 0.13 -9.92
N VAL A 2 -3.67 1.33 -9.93
CA VAL A 2 -3.08 1.95 -8.72
C VAL A 2 -3.92 3.18 -8.40
N THR A 3 -4.53 3.20 -7.21
CA THR A 3 -5.30 4.34 -6.71
C THR A 3 -4.45 5.09 -5.69
N ARG A 4 -4.37 6.41 -5.83
CA ARG A 4 -3.64 7.29 -4.92
C ARG A 4 -4.66 8.14 -4.20
N ASP A 5 -4.71 8.04 -2.88
CA ASP A 5 -5.70 8.74 -2.05
C ASP A 5 -5.13 9.00 -0.65
N CYS A 6 -5.73 9.94 0.07
CA CYS A 6 -5.37 10.22 1.44
C CYS A 6 -5.71 9.03 2.34
N LEU A 7 -4.79 8.64 3.22
CA LEU A 7 -4.98 7.50 4.13
C LEU A 7 -6.26 7.66 4.98
N SER A 8 -6.53 8.87 5.45
CA SER A 8 -7.73 9.19 6.24
C SER A 8 -9.04 8.95 5.50
N TYR A 9 -9.05 9.06 4.17
CA TYR A 9 -10.23 8.74 3.36
C TYR A 9 -10.39 7.23 3.20
N LEU A 10 -9.29 6.53 2.93
CA LEU A 10 -9.30 5.08 2.75
C LEU A 10 -9.70 4.33 4.02
N GLU A 11 -9.25 4.78 5.20
CA GLU A 11 -9.58 4.15 6.49
C GLU A 11 -11.08 4.15 6.81
N GLY A 12 -11.83 5.13 6.31
CA GLY A 12 -13.29 5.17 6.46
C GLY A 12 -13.99 4.03 5.72
N HIS A 13 -13.35 3.51 4.66
CA HIS A 13 -13.93 2.50 3.81
C HIS A 13 -13.23 1.16 3.91
N ARG A 14 -11.92 1.08 4.19
CA ARG A 14 -11.11 -0.14 4.13
C ARG A 14 -10.58 -0.53 5.51
N ARG A 15 -10.74 -1.81 5.85
CA ARG A 15 -10.24 -2.41 7.11
C ARG A 15 -9.04 -3.32 6.92
N ASP A 16 -8.72 -3.64 5.68
CA ASP A 16 -7.58 -4.44 5.25
C ASP A 16 -6.31 -3.60 5.07
N ILE A 17 -6.30 -2.35 5.55
CA ILE A 17 -5.11 -1.51 5.58
C ILE A 17 -4.16 -2.07 6.66
N PRO A 18 -2.88 -2.35 6.34
CA PRO A 18 -1.94 -2.86 7.32
C PRO A 18 -1.68 -1.86 8.45
N ALA A 19 -1.46 -2.38 9.66
CA ALA A 19 -1.14 -1.58 10.84
C ALA A 19 0.23 -0.90 10.72
N ASP A 20 1.17 -1.54 10.00
CA ASP A 20 2.47 -0.97 9.68
C ASP A 20 2.32 0.06 8.55
N ARG A 21 2.50 1.33 8.91
CA ARG A 21 2.38 2.51 8.03
C ARG A 21 3.73 3.16 7.74
N TYR A 22 4.84 2.49 8.06
CA TYR A 22 6.15 2.96 7.67
C TYR A 22 6.30 2.92 6.15
N GLU A 23 7.24 3.73 5.64
CA GLU A 23 7.63 3.77 4.24
C GLU A 23 7.82 2.36 3.64
N GLY A 24 7.15 2.11 2.52
CA GLY A 24 7.24 0.86 1.78
C GLY A 24 5.90 0.22 1.45
N CYS A 25 5.97 -0.84 0.64
CA CYS A 25 4.81 -1.57 0.14
C CYS A 25 4.57 -2.86 0.94
N ARG A 26 3.30 -3.09 1.31
CA ARG A 26 2.84 -4.22 2.11
C ARG A 26 1.55 -4.75 1.50
N THR A 27 1.36 -6.07 1.53
CA THR A 27 0.06 -6.66 1.17
C THR A 27 -1.00 -6.23 2.16
N ALA A 28 -2.26 -6.17 1.71
CA ALA A 28 -3.41 -5.96 2.57
C ALA A 28 -3.41 -6.92 3.76
N ALA A 29 -3.82 -6.40 4.92
CA ALA A 29 -4.01 -7.21 6.12
C ALA A 29 -5.25 -8.09 5.97
N ALA A 30 -5.19 -9.30 6.53
CA ALA A 30 -6.36 -10.16 6.58
C ALA A 30 -7.43 -9.54 7.50
N ASP A 31 -8.66 -9.42 7.00
CA ASP A 31 -9.84 -9.08 7.81
C ASP A 31 -10.66 -10.36 8.04
N PRO A 32 -10.44 -11.09 9.14
CA PRO A 32 -11.13 -12.35 9.40
C PRO A 32 -12.62 -12.18 9.68
N LEU A 33 -13.07 -10.95 9.99
CA LEU A 33 -14.46 -10.64 10.33
C LEU A 33 -15.22 -10.05 9.14
N VAL A 34 -14.61 -10.02 7.94
CA VAL A 34 -15.23 -9.47 6.75
C VAL A 34 -16.54 -10.19 6.43
N GLY A 35 -17.64 -9.44 6.40
CA GLY A 35 -18.97 -9.98 6.10
C GLY A 35 -19.55 -10.94 7.15
N GLN A 36 -18.93 -11.12 8.32
CA GLN A 36 -19.38 -12.10 9.32
C GLN A 36 -20.61 -11.63 10.14
N TYR A 37 -20.78 -10.32 10.31
CA TYR A 37 -21.84 -9.74 11.13
C TYR A 37 -22.99 -9.14 10.32
N ILE A 38 -23.07 -9.47 9.03
CA ILE A 38 -24.07 -8.91 8.14
C ILE A 38 -24.98 -10.03 7.69
N PHE A 39 -26.29 -9.83 7.79
CA PHE A 39 -27.28 -10.73 7.21
C PHE A 39 -27.44 -10.36 5.74
N PRO A 40 -26.92 -11.15 4.78
CA PRO A 40 -27.03 -10.80 3.37
C PRO A 40 -28.42 -11.16 2.86
N SER A 41 -29.42 -10.35 3.20
CA SER A 41 -30.78 -10.47 2.64
C SER A 41 -30.91 -9.80 1.28
N ILE A 42 -29.95 -8.95 0.89
CA ILE A 42 -29.94 -8.13 -0.32
C ILE A 42 -28.71 -8.50 -1.16
N PRO A 43 -28.88 -9.04 -2.38
CA PRO A 43 -27.78 -9.52 -3.21
C PRO A 43 -26.88 -8.40 -3.77
N GLU A 44 -27.35 -7.15 -3.83
CA GLU A 44 -26.61 -6.01 -4.37
C GLU A 44 -25.52 -5.47 -3.42
N ILE A 45 -25.53 -5.86 -2.15
CA ILE A 45 -24.54 -5.38 -1.19
C ILE A 45 -23.34 -6.33 -1.20
N ASP A 46 -22.23 -5.89 -1.81
CA ASP A 46 -20.95 -6.62 -1.78
C ASP A 46 -20.26 -6.45 -0.41
N HIS A 47 -20.63 -7.33 0.52
CA HIS A 47 -20.08 -7.35 1.88
C HIS A 47 -18.66 -7.90 1.95
N LYS A 48 -18.32 -8.83 1.04
CA LYS A 48 -17.02 -9.52 1.04
C LYS A 48 -15.96 -8.76 0.27
N ARG A 49 -16.35 -7.75 -0.51
CA ARG A 49 -15.45 -6.85 -1.23
C ARG A 49 -14.52 -7.64 -2.15
N GLU A 50 -15.06 -8.61 -2.87
CA GLU A 50 -14.29 -9.51 -3.75
C GLU A 50 -13.81 -8.82 -5.04
N HIS A 51 -14.17 -7.55 -5.23
CA HIS A 51 -13.68 -6.72 -6.34
C HIS A 51 -12.16 -6.63 -6.46
N TYR A 52 -11.42 -6.78 -5.35
CA TYR A 52 -9.95 -6.78 -5.37
C TYR A 52 -9.40 -8.07 -4.76
N THR A 53 -8.89 -8.95 -5.62
CA THR A 53 -8.27 -10.23 -5.22
C THR A 53 -6.87 -10.07 -4.64
N ASN A 54 -6.15 -9.00 -4.99
CA ASN A 54 -4.82 -8.71 -4.47
C ASN A 54 -4.60 -7.19 -4.37
N VAL A 55 -4.45 -6.70 -3.15
CA VAL A 55 -4.23 -5.28 -2.84
C VAL A 55 -2.91 -5.13 -2.11
N THR A 56 -2.12 -4.17 -2.56
CA THR A 56 -0.86 -3.76 -1.93
C THR A 56 -0.97 -2.30 -1.56
N PHE A 57 -0.71 -1.98 -0.30
CA PHE A 57 -0.64 -0.61 0.21
C PHE A 57 0.82 -0.17 0.23
N CYS A 58 1.09 1.01 -0.30
CA CYS A 58 2.41 1.63 -0.21
C CYS A 58 2.28 2.96 0.52
N PHE A 59 2.99 3.10 1.63
CA PHE A 59 3.08 4.35 2.36
C PHE A 59 4.34 5.08 1.96
N CYS A 60 4.20 6.36 1.64
CA CYS A 60 5.30 7.25 1.33
C CYS A 60 4.99 8.63 1.88
N ASP A 61 6.01 9.31 2.35
CA ASP A 61 5.96 10.69 2.83
C ASP A 61 5.67 11.65 1.67
N PHE A 62 6.21 11.31 0.48
CA PHE A 62 5.96 12.03 -0.76
C PHE A 62 5.34 11.14 -1.83
N ASP A 63 4.27 11.65 -2.44
CA ASP A 63 3.50 10.99 -3.49
C ASP A 63 4.43 10.54 -4.65
N GLU A 64 5.32 11.42 -5.11
CA GLU A 64 6.26 11.12 -6.21
C GLU A 64 7.21 9.93 -5.96
N ARG A 65 7.36 9.48 -4.70
CA ARG A 65 8.24 8.37 -4.34
C ARG A 65 7.52 7.01 -4.22
N CYS A 66 6.20 7.02 -4.32
CA CYS A 66 5.41 5.80 -4.16
C CYS A 66 5.33 4.95 -5.42
N ASN A 67 5.50 3.63 -5.26
CA ASN A 67 5.46 2.62 -6.34
C ASN A 67 6.49 2.84 -7.45
N SER A 68 7.79 2.73 -7.12
CA SER A 68 8.97 2.88 -8.02
C SER A 68 9.69 4.23 -7.94
N ALA A 69 9.90 4.80 -6.75
CA ALA A 69 11.12 5.56 -6.55
C ALA A 69 12.29 4.62 -6.86
N SER A 70 12.83 4.73 -8.06
CA SER A 70 14.10 4.12 -8.40
C SER A 70 15.10 4.52 -7.32
N SER A 71 15.62 3.55 -6.59
CA SER A 71 16.76 3.77 -5.72
C SER A 71 17.85 4.36 -6.61
N VAL A 72 18.10 5.67 -6.51
CA VAL A 72 19.27 6.27 -7.13
C VAL A 72 20.45 5.70 -6.35
N MET A 73 20.99 4.57 -6.82
CA MET A 73 22.25 4.07 -6.31
C MET A 73 23.30 5.09 -6.73
N PHE A 74 23.65 5.97 -5.80
CA PHE A 74 24.84 6.81 -5.93
C PHE A 74 26.05 5.87 -5.90
N SER A 75 26.49 5.43 -7.07
CA SER A 75 27.78 4.79 -7.23
C SER A 75 28.85 5.86 -7.01
N VAL A 76 29.34 5.97 -5.78
CA VAL A 76 30.51 6.79 -5.45
C VAL A 76 31.74 6.12 -6.10
N LEU A 77 32.08 6.54 -7.32
CA LEU A 77 33.35 6.18 -7.93
C LEU A 77 34.43 7.08 -7.31
N THR A 78 35.05 6.62 -6.22
CA THR A 78 36.22 7.28 -5.67
C THR A 78 37.40 7.08 -6.61
N THR A 79 37.65 8.02 -7.52
CA THR A 79 38.94 8.12 -8.20
C THR A 79 39.97 8.59 -7.18
N ILE A 80 40.81 7.66 -6.71
CA ILE A 80 41.99 7.98 -5.90
C ILE A 80 42.94 8.76 -6.82
N PRO A 81 43.26 10.04 -6.57
CA PRO A 81 44.37 10.66 -7.27
C PRO A 81 45.65 10.06 -6.70
N SER A 82 46.27 9.12 -7.42
CA SER A 82 47.63 8.68 -7.11
C SER A 82 48.58 9.83 -7.43
N LEU A 83 48.92 10.61 -6.41
CA LEU A 83 50.12 11.45 -6.37
C LEU A 83 51.25 10.58 -5.83
N ILE A 84 52.20 10.22 -6.69
CA ILE A 84 53.66 10.05 -6.51
C ILE A 84 54.20 9.47 -7.83
#